data_AF-A0A8T4T239-F1
#
_entry.id   AF-A0A8T4T239-F1
#
_cell.length_a   1.000
_cell.length_b   1.000
_cell.length_c   1.000
_cell.angle_alpha   90.00
_cell.angle_beta   90.00
_cell.angle_gamma   90.00
#
_symmetry.space_group_name_H-M   'P 1'
#
loop_
_entity.id
_entity.type
_entity.pdbx_description
1 polymer ?
#
loop_
_entity_poly.entity_id
_entity_poly.type
_entity_poly.pdbx_seq_one_letter_code
_entity_poly.pdbx_strand_id
1 'polypeptide(L)'
;MKKQLKKWKASDHAVVRMKNKIDYKLRKKYLVQKPVLSGIIASLILFSLYFLILILANSLQHAIDEFTRMWYWVLLLIIGFGIQIGLYTYTKSYIKLKSILGIKGNIAATGSVSTASMLACCAHHLSDILPIIGLSVAVVFFNKYQILFLVIGILSNFIGIIYMLNIIKKHELYDKFSLQTKVMTINFRNLLYCTLILSVLIFIVTIIVIRRN
;
A
#
# COMPACT_ATOMS: atom_id res chain seq x y z
N MET A 1 13.24 -52.89 -24.26
CA MET A 1 13.78 -51.51 -24.11
C MET A 1 12.77 -50.38 -24.36
N LYS A 2 12.05 -50.32 -25.50
CA LYS A 2 11.11 -49.21 -25.83
C LYS A 2 9.95 -48.96 -24.84
N LYS A 3 9.44 -50.01 -24.18
CA LYS A 3 8.34 -49.91 -23.18
C LYS A 3 8.78 -49.18 -21.88
N GLN A 4 10.03 -49.39 -21.46
CA GLN A 4 10.61 -48.74 -20.27
C GLN A 4 10.88 -47.25 -20.52
N LEU A 5 11.40 -46.92 -21.71
CA LEU A 5 11.59 -45.52 -22.16
C LEU A 5 10.28 -44.72 -22.20
N LYS A 6 9.18 -45.29 -22.70
CA LYS A 6 7.85 -44.65 -22.69
C LYS A 6 7.34 -44.40 -21.27
N LYS A 7 7.55 -45.35 -20.36
CA LYS A 7 7.16 -45.23 -18.95
C LYS A 7 7.95 -44.13 -18.21
N TRP A 8 9.25 -44.03 -18.49
CA TRP A 8 10.12 -42.99 -17.94
C TRP A 8 9.71 -41.59 -18.41
N LYS A 9 9.51 -41.40 -19.72
CA LYS A 9 9.02 -40.13 -20.29
C LYS A 9 7.66 -39.72 -19.71
N ALA A 10 6.72 -40.66 -19.56
CA ALA A 10 5.41 -40.39 -18.98
C ALA A 10 5.49 -39.98 -17.48
N SER A 11 6.41 -40.58 -16.74
CA SER A 11 6.77 -40.20 -15.36
C SER A 11 7.27 -38.75 -15.30
N ASP A 12 8.22 -38.39 -16.17
CA ASP A 12 8.81 -37.04 -16.18
C ASP A 12 7.76 -35.98 -16.51
N HIS A 13 6.89 -36.25 -17.48
CA HIS A 13 5.78 -35.35 -17.82
C HIS A 13 4.79 -35.19 -16.65
N ALA A 14 4.52 -36.25 -15.88
CA ALA A 14 3.65 -36.18 -14.70
C ALA A 14 4.30 -35.36 -13.56
N VAL A 15 5.60 -35.54 -13.32
CA VAL A 15 6.38 -34.78 -12.33
C VAL A 15 6.43 -33.30 -12.70
N VAL A 16 6.72 -32.96 -13.95
CA VAL A 16 6.72 -31.58 -14.45
C VAL A 16 5.34 -30.94 -14.33
N ARG A 17 4.27 -31.67 -14.69
CA ARG A 17 2.89 -31.19 -14.55
C ARG A 17 2.52 -30.92 -13.08
N MET A 18 2.93 -31.81 -12.18
CA MET A 18 2.67 -31.65 -10.74
C MET A 18 3.43 -30.46 -10.17
N LYS A 19 4.72 -30.28 -10.51
CA LYS A 19 5.53 -29.12 -10.13
C LYS A 19 4.90 -27.81 -10.61
N ASN A 20 4.49 -27.74 -11.88
CA ASN A 20 3.81 -26.56 -12.42
C ASN A 20 2.50 -26.23 -11.67
N LYS A 21 1.74 -27.25 -11.27
CA LYS A 21 0.49 -27.07 -10.52
C LYS A 21 0.75 -26.55 -9.10
N ILE A 22 1.80 -27.04 -8.44
CA ILE A 22 2.24 -26.58 -7.12
C ILE A 22 2.74 -25.13 -7.21
N ASP A 23 3.61 -24.84 -8.17
CA ASP A 23 4.15 -23.50 -8.43
C ASP A 23 3.04 -22.48 -8.70
N TYR A 24 2.04 -22.85 -9.50
CA TYR A 24 0.87 -22.01 -9.76
C TYR A 24 0.06 -21.73 -8.48
N LYS A 25 -0.24 -22.77 -7.68
CA LYS A 25 -0.97 -22.62 -6.41
C LYS A 25 -0.20 -21.73 -5.43
N LEU A 26 1.12 -21.91 -5.33
CA LEU A 26 1.98 -21.09 -4.47
C LEU A 26 2.01 -19.63 -4.96
N ARG A 27 2.23 -19.38 -6.26
CA ARG A 27 2.17 -18.02 -6.83
C ARG A 27 0.83 -17.36 -6.56
N LYS A 28 -0.30 -18.03 -6.80
CA LYS A 28 -1.64 -17.47 -6.52
C LYS A 28 -1.82 -17.12 -5.04
N LYS A 29 -1.38 -18.00 -4.14
CA LYS A 29 -1.50 -17.79 -2.69
C LYS A 29 -0.63 -16.62 -2.20
N TYR A 30 0.63 -16.58 -2.60
CA TYR A 30 1.61 -15.62 -2.08
C TYR A 30 1.61 -14.28 -2.82
N LEU A 31 1.30 -14.26 -4.12
CA LEU A 31 1.39 -13.06 -4.96
C LEU A 31 0.03 -12.40 -5.24
N VAL A 32 -1.09 -13.07 -4.98
CA VAL A 32 -2.42 -12.51 -5.23
C VAL A 32 -3.25 -12.51 -3.94
N GLN A 33 -3.54 -13.69 -3.39
CA GLN A 33 -4.47 -13.79 -2.25
C GLN A 33 -3.94 -13.07 -1.02
N LYS A 34 -2.69 -13.34 -0.62
CA LYS A 34 -2.12 -12.74 0.58
C LYS A 34 -1.96 -11.21 0.47
N PRO A 35 -1.42 -10.63 -0.62
CA PRO A 35 -1.36 -9.18 -0.81
C PRO A 35 -2.73 -8.50 -0.79
N VAL A 36 -3.70 -9.06 -1.52
CA VAL A 36 -5.06 -8.50 -1.58
C VAL A 36 -5.73 -8.57 -0.21
N LEU A 37 -5.63 -9.71 0.48
CA LEU A 37 -6.21 -9.87 1.81
C LEU A 37 -5.57 -8.91 2.82
N SER A 38 -4.24 -8.78 2.81
CA SER A 38 -3.55 -7.82 3.70
C SER A 38 -3.94 -6.37 3.40
N GLY A 39 -4.11 -5.99 2.13
CA GLY A 39 -4.59 -4.65 1.77
C GLY A 39 -6.03 -4.38 2.24
N ILE A 40 -6.93 -5.36 2.08
CA ILE A 40 -8.32 -5.25 2.56
C ILE A 40 -8.36 -5.13 4.08
N ILE A 41 -7.64 -6.01 4.80
CA ILE A 41 -7.57 -5.96 6.26
C ILE A 41 -7.02 -4.62 6.74
N ALA A 42 -5.94 -4.13 6.12
CA ALA A 42 -5.36 -2.84 6.48
C ALA A 42 -6.33 -1.67 6.23
N SER A 43 -7.10 -1.71 5.13
CA SER A 43 -8.13 -0.71 4.82
C SER A 43 -9.24 -0.71 5.88
N LEU A 44 -9.73 -1.89 6.26
CA LEU A 44 -10.75 -2.04 7.29
C LEU A 44 -10.26 -1.58 8.65
N ILE A 45 -9.03 -1.94 9.04
CA ILE A 45 -8.42 -1.49 10.29
C ILE A 45 -8.33 0.05 10.31
N LEU A 46 -7.84 0.67 9.23
CA LEU A 46 -7.71 2.12 9.16
C LEU A 46 -9.08 2.82 9.22
N PHE A 47 -10.08 2.29 8.50
CA PHE A 47 -11.45 2.81 8.53
C PHE A 47 -12.08 2.72 9.92
N SER A 48 -11.95 1.56 10.57
CA SER A 48 -12.45 1.35 11.93
C SER A 48 -11.74 2.24 12.94
N LEU A 49 -10.43 2.43 12.82
CA LEU A 49 -9.67 3.34 13.67
C LEU A 49 -10.12 4.80 13.49
N TYR A 50 -10.32 5.25 12.26
CA TYR A 50 -10.87 6.57 11.97
C TYR A 50 -12.21 6.78 12.69
N PHE A 51 -13.18 5.88 12.49
CA PHE A 51 -14.49 5.99 13.15
C PHE A 51 -14.37 5.92 14.68
N LEU A 52 -13.54 5.01 15.21
CA LEU A 52 -13.34 4.84 16.64
C LEU A 52 -12.81 6.13 17.29
N ILE A 53 -11.80 6.77 16.68
CA ILE A 53 -11.23 8.03 17.18
C ILE A 53 -12.28 9.13 17.16
N LEU A 54 -13.04 9.28 16.06
CA LEU A 54 -14.07 10.32 15.95
C LEU A 54 -15.20 10.15 16.97
N ILE A 55 -15.63 8.90 17.20
CA ILE A 55 -16.66 8.56 18.20
C ILE A 55 -16.17 8.89 19.61
N LEU A 56 -14.93 8.50 19.94
CA LEU A 56 -14.34 8.74 21.26
C LEU A 56 -14.10 10.23 21.54
N ALA A 57 -13.70 10.99 20.52
CA ALA A 57 -13.37 12.40 20.67
C ALA A 57 -14.62 13.30 20.78
N ASN A 58 -15.72 12.95 20.12
CA ASN A 58 -16.92 13.77 20.07
C ASN A 58 -18.19 12.96 20.36
N SER A 59 -18.75 12.31 19.32
CA SER A 59 -19.94 11.47 19.42
C SER A 59 -20.14 10.65 18.14
N LEU A 60 -21.01 9.64 18.19
CA LEU A 60 -21.37 8.84 17.01
C LEU A 60 -22.02 9.68 15.90
N GLN A 61 -22.94 10.59 16.27
CA GLN A 61 -23.60 11.46 15.31
C GLN A 61 -22.58 12.35 14.60
N HIS A 62 -21.68 12.96 15.38
CA HIS A 62 -20.61 13.79 14.83
C HIS A 62 -19.69 12.99 13.88
N ALA A 63 -19.36 11.75 14.22
CA ALA A 63 -18.54 10.90 13.36
C ALA A 63 -19.19 10.62 11.99
N ILE A 64 -20.50 10.40 11.96
CA ILE A 64 -21.28 10.18 10.73
C ILE A 64 -21.36 11.46 9.90
N ASP A 65 -21.65 12.60 10.54
CA ASP A 65 -21.75 13.90 9.86
C ASP A 65 -20.39 14.33 9.28
N GLU A 66 -19.30 14.09 10.02
CA GLU A 66 -17.94 14.36 9.56
C GLU A 66 -17.56 13.46 8.38
N PHE A 67 -17.83 12.16 8.48
CA PHE A 67 -17.56 11.22 7.42
C PHE A 67 -18.35 11.56 6.15
N THR A 68 -19.66 11.83 6.25
CA THR A 68 -20.49 12.17 5.09
C THR A 68 -20.06 13.47 4.42
N ARG A 69 -19.50 14.42 5.16
CA ARG A 69 -18.91 15.64 4.59
C ARG A 69 -17.59 15.38 3.88
N MET A 70 -16.76 14.49 4.41
CA MET A 70 -15.37 14.29 4.00
C MET A 70 -15.10 12.96 3.29
N TRP A 71 -16.15 12.21 2.94
CA TRP A 71 -16.03 10.79 2.55
C TRP A 71 -15.08 10.55 1.38
N TYR A 72 -15.06 11.45 0.39
CA TYR A 72 -14.16 11.32 -0.77
C TYR A 72 -12.68 11.31 -0.36
N TRP A 73 -12.30 12.20 0.56
CA TRP A 73 -10.93 12.31 1.07
C TRP A 73 -10.55 11.08 1.90
N VAL A 74 -11.46 10.64 2.76
CA VAL A 74 -11.28 9.50 3.64
C VAL A 74 -11.17 8.20 2.85
N LEU A 75 -12.07 7.97 1.87
CA LEU A 75 -12.00 6.78 1.02
C LEU A 75 -10.74 6.75 0.16
N LEU A 76 -10.31 7.90 -0.39
CA LEU A 76 -9.08 7.95 -1.19
C LEU A 76 -7.85 7.55 -0.36
N LEU A 77 -7.78 8.00 0.89
CA LEU A 77 -6.75 7.58 1.84
C LEU A 77 -6.80 6.09 2.16
N ILE A 78 -7.99 5.57 2.50
CA ILE A 78 -8.16 4.17 2.89
C ILE A 78 -7.81 3.23 1.74
N ILE A 79 -8.30 3.52 0.54
CA ILE A 79 -8.01 2.73 -0.66
C ILE A 79 -6.52 2.78 -0.97
N GLY A 80 -5.92 3.97 -0.96
CA GLY A 80 -4.49 4.13 -1.21
C GLY A 80 -3.64 3.35 -0.19
N PHE A 81 -3.99 3.43 1.09
CA PHE A 81 -3.30 2.72 2.16
C PHE A 81 -3.40 1.21 2.00
N GLY A 82 -4.58 0.69 1.66
CA GLY A 82 -4.78 -0.71 1.30
C GLY A 82 -3.90 -1.16 0.14
N ILE A 83 -3.80 -0.34 -0.92
CA ILE A 83 -2.91 -0.60 -2.06
C ILE A 83 -1.45 -0.63 -1.62
N GLN A 84 -0.99 0.33 -0.81
CA GLN A 84 0.39 0.34 -0.29
C GLN A 84 0.73 -0.93 0.50
N ILE A 85 -0.14 -1.34 1.42
CA ILE A 85 0.06 -2.55 2.22
C ILE A 85 -0.01 -3.81 1.36
N GLY A 86 -0.88 -3.82 0.35
CA GLY A 86 -0.92 -4.86 -0.67
C GLY A 86 0.42 -4.98 -1.42
N LEU A 87 0.94 -3.88 -1.96
CA LEU A 87 2.21 -3.84 -2.70
C LEU A 87 3.42 -4.22 -1.81
N TYR A 88 3.43 -3.77 -0.57
CA TYR A 88 4.46 -4.17 0.41
C TYR A 88 4.41 -5.67 0.68
N THR A 89 3.21 -6.21 0.93
CA THR A 89 3.00 -7.63 1.18
C THR A 89 3.34 -8.48 -0.05
N TYR A 90 3.03 -7.98 -1.26
CA TYR A 90 3.42 -8.59 -2.53
C TYR A 90 4.94 -8.70 -2.63
N THR A 91 5.66 -7.59 -2.44
CA THR A 91 7.13 -7.55 -2.52
C THR A 91 7.78 -8.53 -1.54
N LYS A 92 7.34 -8.53 -0.27
CA LYS A 92 7.83 -9.46 0.76
C LYS A 92 7.51 -10.92 0.42
N SER A 93 6.30 -11.18 -0.09
CA SER A 93 5.86 -12.53 -0.44
C SER A 93 6.55 -13.06 -1.69
N TYR A 94 6.91 -12.19 -2.63
CA TYR A 94 7.67 -12.54 -3.83
C TYR A 94 9.09 -12.99 -3.48
N ILE A 95 9.78 -12.25 -2.59
CA ILE A 95 11.11 -12.64 -2.08
C ILE A 95 11.03 -14.00 -1.36
N LYS A 96 10.03 -14.17 -0.49
CA LYS A 96 9.81 -15.45 0.22
C LYS A 96 9.53 -16.59 -0.76
N LEU A 97 8.75 -16.34 -1.81
CA LEU A 97 8.41 -17.34 -2.81
C LEU A 97 9.64 -17.76 -3.64
N LYS A 98 10.51 -16.81 -4.04
CA LYS A 98 11.79 -17.13 -4.71
C LYS A 98 12.65 -18.06 -3.86
N SER A 99 12.73 -17.81 -2.55
CA SER A 99 13.45 -18.68 -1.60
C SER A 99 12.83 -20.09 -1.53
N ILE A 100 11.50 -20.21 -1.41
CA ILE A 100 10.81 -21.52 -1.36
C ILE A 100 11.01 -22.32 -2.65
N LEU A 101 11.01 -21.66 -3.81
CA LEU A 101 11.19 -22.30 -5.11
C LEU A 101 12.66 -22.57 -5.47
N GLY A 102 13.61 -22.24 -4.59
CA GLY A 102 15.05 -22.44 -4.84
C GLY A 102 15.63 -21.55 -5.94
N ILE A 103 14.93 -20.47 -6.31
CA ILE A 103 15.38 -19.54 -7.36
C ILE A 103 16.39 -18.58 -6.73
N LYS A 104 17.68 -18.78 -7.03
CA LYS A 104 18.77 -17.90 -6.57
C LYS A 104 18.61 -16.51 -7.21
N GLY A 105 18.53 -15.47 -6.39
CA GLY A 105 18.51 -14.08 -6.85
C GLY A 105 18.77 -13.13 -5.69
N ASN A 106 19.79 -12.28 -5.83
CA ASN A 106 20.13 -11.25 -4.86
C ASN A 106 19.04 -10.17 -4.85
N ILE A 107 18.28 -10.08 -3.78
CA ILE A 107 17.44 -8.91 -3.53
C ILE A 107 17.71 -8.48 -2.09
N ALA A 108 18.51 -7.41 -1.94
CA ALA A 108 18.72 -6.76 -0.67
C ALA A 108 17.39 -6.17 -0.18
N ALA A 109 17.04 -6.45 1.08
CA ALA A 109 15.83 -5.96 1.71
C ALA A 109 15.86 -4.44 1.86
N THR A 110 15.32 -3.68 0.91
CA THR A 110 15.11 -2.22 1.05
C THR A 110 13.90 -1.88 1.94
N GLY A 111 13.59 -2.73 2.91
CA GLY A 111 12.34 -2.74 3.68
C GLY A 111 12.21 -1.74 4.82
N SER A 112 13.13 -0.78 4.98
CA SER A 112 13.19 0.10 6.16
C SER A 112 12.49 1.46 6.00
N VAL A 113 12.16 1.93 4.79
CA VAL A 113 11.75 3.35 4.60
C VAL A 113 10.24 3.61 4.79
N SER A 114 9.38 2.59 4.77
CA SER A 114 7.91 2.80 4.83
C SER A 114 7.30 2.76 6.22
N THR A 115 7.87 2.00 7.17
CA THR A 115 7.29 1.87 8.51
C THR A 115 7.42 3.17 9.29
N ALA A 116 8.57 3.85 9.21
CA ALA A 116 8.76 5.15 9.86
C ALA A 116 7.87 6.24 9.27
N SER A 117 7.71 6.28 7.94
CA SER A 117 6.83 7.23 7.25
C SER A 117 5.34 7.00 7.56
N MET A 118 4.95 5.73 7.70
CA MET A 118 3.60 5.31 8.09
C MET A 118 3.34 5.55 9.57
N LEU A 119 4.29 5.25 10.46
CA LEU A 119 4.22 5.64 11.87
C LEU A 119 4.21 7.15 12.02
N ALA A 120 4.92 7.92 11.21
CA ALA A 120 4.85 9.38 11.22
C ALA A 120 3.45 9.89 10.77
N CYS A 121 2.88 9.28 9.73
CA CYS A 121 1.49 9.54 9.29
C CYS A 121 0.43 9.04 10.28
N CYS A 122 0.72 8.05 11.13
CA CYS A 122 -0.19 7.61 12.18
C CYS A 122 0.04 8.37 13.49
N ALA A 123 1.25 8.86 13.74
CA ALA A 123 1.62 9.64 14.92
C ALA A 123 1.01 11.05 14.88
N HIS A 124 0.62 11.58 13.72
CA HIS A 124 -0.22 12.79 13.69
C HIS A 124 -1.67 12.52 14.14
N HIS A 125 -2.14 11.28 14.16
CA HIS A 125 -3.41 10.94 14.79
C HIS A 125 -3.24 10.69 16.29
N LEU A 126 -2.01 10.50 16.76
CA LEU A 126 -1.70 10.55 18.20
C LEU A 126 -1.95 11.96 18.76
N SER A 127 -1.93 12.99 17.90
CA SER A 127 -2.39 14.31 18.29
C SER A 127 -3.91 14.47 18.42
N ASP A 128 -4.70 13.48 17.97
CA ASP A 128 -6.14 13.40 18.27
C ASP A 128 -6.41 12.85 19.69
N ILE A 129 -5.37 12.48 20.45
CA ILE A 129 -5.44 12.14 21.89
C ILE A 129 -5.15 13.36 22.78
N LEU A 130 -4.60 14.46 22.23
CA LEU A 130 -4.48 15.73 22.96
C LEU A 130 -5.81 16.31 23.49
N PRO A 131 -7.01 16.03 22.95
CA PRO A 131 -8.26 16.51 23.52
C PRO A 131 -8.54 15.98 24.93
N ILE A 132 -7.90 14.87 25.35
CA ILE A 132 -7.99 14.36 26.73
C ILE A 132 -7.18 15.24 27.70
N ILE A 133 -6.21 16.02 27.20
CA ILE A 133 -5.31 16.88 28.00
C ILE A 133 -5.74 18.37 27.95
N GLY A 134 -6.90 18.70 27.38
CA GLY A 134 -7.48 20.04 27.55
C GLY A 134 -6.73 21.17 26.86
N LEU A 135 -6.26 20.98 25.62
CA LEU A 135 -5.85 22.10 24.77
C LEU A 135 -6.99 22.47 23.81
N SER A 136 -7.90 23.35 24.22
CA SER A 136 -8.93 23.93 23.34
C SER A 136 -8.33 24.59 22.09
N VAL A 137 -7.07 25.02 22.16
CA VAL A 137 -6.29 25.55 21.02
C VAL A 137 -5.92 24.46 20.00
N ALA A 138 -5.63 23.24 20.45
CA ALA A 138 -5.29 22.14 19.54
C ALA A 138 -6.50 21.72 18.71
N VAL A 139 -7.69 21.63 19.29
CA VAL A 139 -8.93 21.29 18.55
C VAL A 139 -9.24 22.32 17.46
N VAL A 140 -9.11 23.62 17.77
CA VAL A 140 -9.31 24.70 16.78
C VAL A 140 -8.23 24.69 15.71
N PHE A 141 -6.97 24.40 16.08
CA PHE A 141 -5.87 24.22 15.14
C PHE A 141 -6.11 23.01 14.22
N PHE A 142 -6.56 21.88 14.77
CA PHE A 142 -6.85 20.66 14.00
C PHE A 142 -7.98 20.87 13.01
N ASN A 143 -9.10 21.46 13.42
CA ASN A 143 -10.20 21.76 12.49
C ASN A 143 -9.77 22.73 11.38
N LYS A 144 -8.88 23.69 11.67
CA LYS A 144 -8.34 24.62 10.66
C LYS A 144 -7.41 23.94 9.65
N TYR A 145 -6.60 22.98 10.08
CA TYR A 145 -5.58 22.32 9.24
C TYR A 145 -5.93 20.89 8.80
N GLN A 146 -7.12 20.38 9.13
CA GLN A 146 -7.58 19.02 8.79
C GLN A 146 -7.43 18.71 7.29
N ILE A 147 -7.85 19.64 6.42
CA ILE A 147 -7.71 19.50 4.96
C ILE A 147 -6.23 19.41 4.57
N LEU A 148 -5.36 20.20 5.19
CA LEU A 148 -3.93 20.19 4.92
C LEU A 148 -3.32 18.82 5.29
N PHE A 149 -3.67 18.25 6.44
CA PHE A 149 -3.22 16.91 6.82
C PHE A 149 -3.72 15.82 5.86
N LEU A 150 -4.98 15.89 5.43
CA LEU A 150 -5.54 14.94 4.46
C LEU A 150 -4.84 15.04 3.11
N VAL A 151 -4.58 16.25 2.61
CA VAL A 151 -3.84 16.47 1.36
C VAL A 151 -2.44 15.88 1.45
N ILE A 152 -1.68 16.17 2.52
CA ILE A 152 -0.35 15.58 2.73
C ILE A 152 -0.42 14.07 2.76
N GLY A 153 -1.38 13.51 3.51
CA GLY A 153 -1.57 12.07 3.63
C GLY A 153 -1.82 11.40 2.27
N ILE A 154 -2.67 11.99 1.43
CA ILE A 154 -2.99 11.48 0.10
C ILE A 154 -1.79 11.56 -0.82
N LEU A 155 -1.10 12.70 -0.85
CA LEU A 155 0.10 12.88 -1.68
C LEU A 155 1.20 11.89 -1.28
N SER A 156 1.46 11.74 0.02
CA SER A 156 2.38 10.73 0.56
C SER A 156 1.95 9.31 0.15
N ASN A 157 0.63 9.06 0.14
CA ASN A 157 0.10 7.77 -0.29
C ASN A 157 0.44 7.47 -1.77
N PHE A 158 0.16 8.42 -2.66
CA PHE A 158 0.50 8.31 -4.07
C PHE A 158 1.99 8.12 -4.30
N ILE A 159 2.84 8.90 -3.63
CA ILE A 159 4.30 8.79 -3.70
C ILE A 159 4.75 7.38 -3.28
N GLY A 160 4.24 6.87 -2.16
CA GLY A 160 4.60 5.54 -1.66
C GLY A 160 4.17 4.41 -2.60
N ILE A 161 2.99 4.50 -3.23
CA ILE A 161 2.53 3.54 -4.25
C ILE A 161 3.49 3.54 -5.44
N ILE A 162 3.79 4.72 -6.00
CA ILE A 162 4.68 4.86 -7.15
C ILE A 162 6.09 4.35 -6.82
N TYR A 163 6.60 4.67 -5.63
CA TYR A 163 7.89 4.21 -5.16
C TYR A 163 7.96 2.67 -5.04
N MET A 164 6.94 2.03 -4.47
CA MET A 164 6.87 0.57 -4.40
C MET A 164 6.79 -0.07 -5.78
N LEU A 165 6.03 0.51 -6.72
CA LEU A 165 6.00 0.06 -8.11
C LEU A 165 7.36 0.20 -8.80
N ASN A 166 8.09 1.28 -8.53
CA ASN A 166 9.46 1.48 -9.01
C ASN A 166 10.41 0.39 -8.48
N ILE A 167 10.30 0.01 -7.22
CA ILE A 167 11.06 -1.11 -6.63
C ILE A 167 10.71 -2.42 -7.33
N ILE A 168 9.43 -2.72 -7.49
CA ILE A 168 8.97 -3.95 -8.16
C ILE A 168 9.53 -4.03 -9.58
N LYS A 169 9.51 -2.92 -10.33
CA LYS A 169 10.08 -2.84 -11.66
C LYS A 169 11.61 -3.03 -11.64
N LYS A 170 12.31 -2.26 -10.80
CA LYS A 170 13.79 -2.23 -10.74
C LYS A 170 14.39 -3.58 -10.35
N HIS A 171 13.69 -4.34 -9.50
CA HIS A 171 14.14 -5.65 -9.04
C HIS A 171 13.47 -6.82 -9.77
N GLU A 172 12.77 -6.55 -10.88
CA GLU A 172 12.05 -7.55 -11.69
C GLU A 172 11.19 -8.48 -10.82
N LEU A 173 10.47 -7.92 -9.85
CA LEU A 173 9.62 -8.66 -8.92
C LEU A 173 8.24 -8.97 -9.53
N TYR A 174 8.18 -9.27 -10.82
CA TYR A 174 6.92 -9.54 -11.52
C TYR A 174 7.13 -10.62 -12.58
N ASP A 175 6.06 -11.36 -12.90
CA ASP A 175 6.13 -12.41 -13.91
C ASP A 175 5.86 -11.81 -15.30
N LYS A 176 6.77 -12.03 -16.26
CA LYS A 176 6.72 -11.46 -17.62
C LYS A 176 5.50 -11.86 -18.47
N PHE A 177 4.69 -12.83 -18.03
CA PHE A 177 3.52 -13.33 -18.76
C PHE A 177 2.18 -12.75 -18.26
N SER A 178 2.19 -11.87 -17.26
CA SER A 178 0.98 -11.33 -16.62
C SER A 178 0.64 -9.91 -17.09
N LEU A 179 -0.62 -9.48 -16.89
CA LEU A 179 -1.15 -8.10 -17.01
C LEU A 179 -0.21 -7.04 -16.38
N GLN A 180 0.58 -7.46 -15.38
CA GLN A 180 1.63 -6.68 -14.72
C GLN A 180 2.65 -6.09 -15.70
N THR A 181 2.96 -6.76 -16.82
CA THR A 181 3.93 -6.25 -17.80
C THR A 181 3.53 -4.91 -18.40
N LYS A 182 2.23 -4.69 -18.67
CA LYS A 182 1.75 -3.42 -19.22
C LYS A 182 2.00 -2.26 -18.26
N VAL A 183 1.70 -2.46 -16.97
CA VAL A 183 1.99 -1.49 -15.91
C VAL A 183 3.50 -1.25 -15.76
N MET A 184 4.31 -2.30 -15.89
CA MET A 184 5.77 -2.21 -15.77
C MET A 184 6.47 -1.56 -16.96
N THR A 185 5.77 -1.23 -18.05
CA THR A 185 6.33 -0.41 -19.14
C THR A 185 6.56 1.04 -18.72
N ILE A 186 5.80 1.55 -17.75
CA ILE A 186 5.85 2.94 -17.29
C ILE A 186 7.21 3.28 -16.67
N ASN A 187 7.74 4.47 -16.96
CA ASN A 187 8.94 4.98 -16.31
C ASN A 187 8.60 5.54 -14.91
N PHE A 188 8.54 4.65 -13.91
CA PHE A 188 8.21 5.01 -12.54
C PHE A 188 9.18 5.99 -11.90
N ARG A 189 10.43 6.06 -12.35
CA ARG A 189 11.40 7.06 -11.86
C ARG A 189 10.95 8.47 -12.27
N ASN A 190 10.65 8.67 -13.55
CA ASN A 190 10.14 9.96 -14.03
C ASN A 190 8.78 10.28 -13.40
N LEU A 191 7.90 9.29 -13.27
CA LEU A 191 6.61 9.45 -12.62
C LEU A 191 6.78 9.89 -11.16
N LEU A 192 7.69 9.27 -10.40
CA LEU A 192 7.99 9.65 -9.02
C LEU A 192 8.46 11.12 -8.93
N TYR A 193 9.38 11.54 -9.80
CA TYR A 193 9.83 12.94 -9.83
C TYR A 193 8.69 13.91 -10.19
N CYS A 194 7.86 13.58 -11.19
CA CYS A 194 6.72 14.41 -11.56
C CYS A 194 5.71 14.52 -10.40
N THR A 195 5.41 13.41 -9.73
CA THR A 195 4.52 13.39 -8.56
C THR A 195 5.11 14.16 -7.40
N LEU A 196 6.42 14.08 -7.12
CA LEU A 196 7.06 14.87 -6.07
C LEU A 196 6.95 16.36 -6.35
N ILE A 197 7.26 16.81 -7.56
CA ILE A 197 7.16 18.22 -7.96
C ILE A 197 5.71 18.70 -7.83
N LEU A 198 4.76 17.93 -8.37
CA LEU A 198 3.33 18.25 -8.28
C LEU A 198 2.84 18.32 -6.83
N SER A 199 3.26 17.38 -5.98
CA SER A 199 2.93 17.37 -4.55
C SER A 199 3.43 18.62 -3.83
N VAL A 200 4.64 19.08 -4.13
CA VAL A 200 5.19 20.33 -3.56
C VAL A 200 4.38 21.54 -4.02
N LEU A 201 4.02 21.61 -5.31
CA LEU A 201 3.17 22.68 -5.83
C LEU A 201 1.80 22.71 -5.17
N ILE A 202 1.12 21.56 -5.07
CA ILE A 202 -0.18 21.44 -4.40
C ILE A 202 -0.08 21.85 -2.94
N PHE A 203 0.98 21.43 -2.24
CA PHE A 203 1.20 21.81 -0.86
C PHE A 203 1.36 23.34 -0.67
N ILE A 204 2.17 23.99 -1.52
CA ILE A 204 2.35 25.45 -1.50
C ILE A 204 1.02 26.16 -1.77
N VAL A 205 0.28 25.75 -2.80
CA VAL A 205 -1.04 26.32 -3.13
C VAL A 205 -2.01 26.16 -1.97
N THR A 206 -2.04 24.99 -1.33
CA THR A 206 -2.91 24.70 -0.19
C THR A 206 -2.60 25.64 1.00
N ILE A 207 -1.32 25.85 1.31
CA ILE A 207 -0.89 26.80 2.35
C ILE A 207 -1.33 28.23 2.01
N ILE A 208 -1.17 28.68 0.76
CA ILE A 208 -1.57 30.03 0.34
C ILE A 208 -3.07 30.23 0.51
N VAL A 209 -3.88 29.25 0.09
CA VAL A 209 -5.35 29.30 0.22
C VAL A 209 -5.76 29.35 1.70
N ILE A 210 -5.19 28.49 2.54
CA ILE A 210 -5.49 28.46 3.99
C ILE A 210 -5.04 29.75 4.70
N ARG A 211 -3.96 30.39 4.25
CA ARG A 211 -3.52 31.67 4.81
C ARG A 211 -4.44 32.83 4.41
N ARG A 212 -5.13 32.72 3.27
CA ARG A 212 -5.98 33.78 2.71
C ARG A 212 -7.40 33.79 3.28
N ASN A 213 -7.89 32.65 3.78
CA ASN A 213 -9.17 32.47 4.46
C ASN A 213 -9.02 32.53 5.99
#